data_AF-A0A6S7H3F1-F1
#
_entry.id   AF-A0A6S7H3F1-F1
#
_cell.length_a   1.000
_cell.length_b   1.000
_cell.length_c   1.000
_cell.angle_alpha   90.00
_cell.angle_beta   90.00
_cell.angle_gamma   90.00
#
_symmetry.space_group_name_H-M   'P 1'
#
loop_
_entity.id
_entity.type
_entity.pdbx_description
1 polymer ?
#
loop_
_entity_poly.entity_id
_entity_poly.type
_entity_poly.pdbx_seq_one_letter_code
_entity_poly.pdbx_strand_id
1 'polypeptide(L)'
;MAQQIPFVFLSFFQEASEAVNIFSGRPCLEVSDIVVMDNLSSHHLEGGEILENWLHEMGIELLYTPSYSPDLNPVEFCFSKIKGQLNGSLQALVHTNIKLVIMEAVDTISIEDMKGYYEATSYLFV
;
A
#
# COMPACT_ATOMS: atom_id res chain seq x y z
N MET A 1 15.44 26.39 11.65
CA MET A 1 14.74 25.33 12.40
C MET A 1 13.62 24.84 11.53
N ALA A 2 13.89 23.82 10.71
CA ALA A 2 12.89 23.07 9.96
C ALA A 2 12.97 21.65 10.50
N GLN A 3 11.86 21.12 11.00
CA GLN A 3 11.79 19.74 11.45
C GLN A 3 11.91 18.86 10.21
N GLN A 4 12.98 18.06 10.13
CA GLN A 4 13.19 17.03 9.11
C GLN A 4 12.03 16.02 9.22
N ILE A 5 11.02 16.14 8.36
CA ILE A 5 10.03 15.09 8.14
C ILE A 5 10.79 13.85 7.63
N PRO A 6 10.54 12.65 8.19
CA PRO A 6 11.49 11.56 8.07
C PRO A 6 11.50 10.99 6.64
N PHE A 7 12.69 10.98 6.04
CA PHE A 7 13.01 10.41 4.72
C PHE A 7 12.36 9.05 4.44
N VAL A 8 12.08 8.23 5.45
CA VAL A 8 11.56 6.86 5.31
C VAL A 8 10.26 6.76 4.51
N PHE A 9 9.29 7.67 4.73
CA PHE A 9 8.02 7.64 4.01
C PHE A 9 8.23 7.87 2.50
N LEU A 10 9.05 8.85 2.14
CA LEU A 10 9.37 9.14 0.74
C LEU A 10 10.32 8.09 0.13
N SER A 11 11.24 7.52 0.92
CA SER A 11 12.11 6.42 0.48
C SER A 11 11.31 5.21 0.04
N PHE A 12 10.20 4.89 0.71
CA PHE A 12 9.31 3.81 0.28
C PHE A 12 8.79 4.03 -1.15
N PHE A 13 8.28 5.22 -1.46
CA PHE A 13 7.74 5.52 -2.79
C PHE A 13 8.84 5.56 -3.86
N GLN A 14 10.02 6.07 -3.51
CA GLN A 14 11.18 5.99 -4.41
C GLN A 14 11.54 4.52 -4.71
N GLU A 15 11.70 3.68 -3.69
CA GLU A 15 11.99 2.25 -3.85
C GLU A 15 10.90 1.55 -4.66
N ALA A 16 9.62 1.88 -4.43
CA ALA A 16 8.51 1.36 -5.20
C ALA A 16 8.59 1.76 -6.68
N SER A 17 8.95 2.99 -7.02
CA SER A 17 9.11 3.41 -8.42
C SER A 17 10.26 2.71 -9.14
N GLU A 18 11.25 2.24 -8.40
CA GLU A 18 12.38 1.47 -8.93
C GLU A 18 12.05 -0.03 -9.04
N ALA A 19 10.98 -0.50 -8.39
CA ALA A 19 10.56 -1.89 -8.42
C ALA A 19 9.94 -2.28 -9.77
N VAL A 20 10.21 -3.51 -10.19
CA VAL A 20 9.78 -4.05 -11.49
C VAL A 20 9.13 -5.41 -11.28
N ASN A 21 8.01 -5.65 -11.95
CA ASN A 21 7.40 -6.96 -12.00
C ASN A 21 8.32 -7.93 -12.78
N ILE A 22 8.83 -8.96 -12.10
CA ILE A 22 9.85 -9.88 -12.65
C ILE A 22 9.39 -10.69 -13.87
N PHE A 23 8.07 -10.80 -14.10
CA PHE A 23 7.52 -11.56 -15.23
C PHE A 23 7.22 -10.68 -16.44
N SER A 24 6.61 -9.51 -16.22
CA SER A 24 6.20 -8.60 -17.29
C SER A 24 7.24 -7.54 -17.63
N GLY A 25 8.21 -7.29 -16.74
CA GLY A 25 9.20 -6.21 -16.88
C GLY A 25 8.63 -4.80 -16.70
N ARG A 26 7.35 -4.67 -16.35
CA ARG A 26 6.69 -3.37 -16.10
C ARG A 26 7.09 -2.83 -14.73
N PRO A 27 7.36 -1.52 -14.59
CA PRO A 27 7.60 -0.91 -13.29
C PRO A 27 6.33 -0.97 -12.43
N CYS A 28 6.51 -0.83 -11.12
CA CYS A 28 5.41 -0.85 -10.16
C CYS A 28 4.50 0.39 -10.27
N LEU A 29 5.08 1.52 -10.68
CA LEU A 29 4.40 2.80 -10.89
C LEU A 29 4.61 3.24 -12.34
N GLU A 30 3.51 3.42 -13.07
CA GLU A 30 3.48 3.80 -14.48
C GLU A 30 2.66 5.07 -14.72
N VAL A 31 2.96 5.78 -15.81
CA VAL A 31 2.16 6.93 -16.26
C VAL A 31 0.68 6.52 -16.37
N SER A 32 -0.22 7.37 -15.88
CA SER A 32 -1.67 7.14 -15.79
C SER A 32 -2.13 6.18 -14.68
N ASP A 33 -1.23 5.71 -13.80
CA ASP A 33 -1.65 5.05 -12.56
C ASP A 33 -2.33 6.03 -11.61
N ILE A 34 -3.12 5.45 -10.70
CA ILE A 34 -3.74 6.15 -9.57
C ILE A 34 -3.26 5.48 -8.29
N VAL A 35 -2.58 6.25 -7.45
CA VAL A 35 -2.25 5.84 -6.08
C VAL A 35 -3.39 6.26 -5.18
N VAL A 36 -4.04 5.29 -4.53
CA VAL A 36 -5.08 5.55 -3.54
C VAL A 36 -4.52 5.39 -2.14
N MET A 37 -4.64 6.42 -1.31
CA MET A 37 -4.19 6.42 0.08
C MET A 37 -5.35 6.62 1.07
N ASP A 38 -5.18 6.09 2.27
CA ASP A 38 -6.08 6.41 3.38
C ASP A 38 -6.03 7.91 3.72
N ASN A 39 -7.13 8.48 4.20
CA ASN A 39 -7.25 9.90 4.51
C ASN A 39 -6.86 10.23 5.96
N LEU A 40 -5.74 9.66 6.41
CA LEU A 40 -5.16 9.94 7.71
C LEU A 40 -4.50 11.32 7.70
N SER A 41 -4.67 12.11 8.75
CA SER A 41 -4.10 13.47 8.84
C SER A 41 -2.57 13.51 8.65
N SER A 42 -1.85 12.44 9.00
CA SER A 42 -0.40 12.34 8.77
C SER A 42 -0.01 12.26 7.29
N HIS A 43 -0.91 11.82 6.41
CA HIS A 43 -0.65 11.79 4.97
C HIS A 43 -0.79 13.16 4.33
N HIS A 44 -1.32 14.17 5.03
CA HIS A 44 -1.46 15.54 4.54
C HIS A 44 -0.40 16.50 5.10
N LEU A 45 0.60 15.99 5.83
CA LEU A 45 1.75 16.78 6.26
C LEU A 45 2.68 17.04 5.05
N GLU A 46 3.78 17.77 5.24
CA GLU A 46 4.69 18.14 4.12
C GLU A 46 5.19 16.92 3.31
N GLY A 47 5.30 15.73 3.91
CA GLY A 47 5.61 14.51 3.16
C GLY A 47 4.56 14.11 2.11
N GLY A 48 3.28 14.37 2.38
CA GLY A 48 2.18 14.14 1.45
C GLY A 48 2.19 15.11 0.28
N GLU A 49 2.39 16.40 0.55
CA GLU A 49 2.51 17.42 -0.50
C GLU A 49 3.72 17.14 -1.42
N ILE A 50 4.84 16.69 -0.85
CA ILE A 50 6.02 16.29 -1.63
C ILE A 50 5.69 15.09 -2.51
N LEU A 51 5.02 14.08 -1.95
CA LEU A 51 4.62 12.87 -2.69
C LEU A 51 3.67 13.19 -3.84
N GLU A 52 2.64 14.01 -3.60
CA GLU A 52 1.67 14.42 -4.62
C GLU A 52 2.35 15.11 -5.81
N ASN A 53 3.24 16.06 -5.53
CA ASN A 53 3.99 16.77 -6.58
C ASN A 53 4.88 15.81 -7.38
N TRP A 54 5.58 14.90 -6.70
CA TRP A 54 6.48 13.94 -7.35
C TRP A 54 5.71 12.93 -8.23
N LEU A 55 4.59 12.39 -7.74
CA LEU A 55 3.72 11.52 -8.53
C LEU A 55 3.13 12.27 -9.74
N HIS A 56 2.71 13.52 -9.56
CA HIS A 56 2.18 14.34 -10.64
C HIS A 56 3.23 14.62 -11.74
N GLU A 57 4.50 14.83 -11.38
CA GLU A 57 5.60 14.94 -12.36
C GLU A 57 5.81 13.66 -13.19
N MET A 58 5.45 12.50 -12.63
CA MET A 58 5.46 11.20 -13.33
C MET A 58 4.16 10.93 -14.11
N GLY A 59 3.17 11.82 -14.06
CA GLY A 59 1.85 11.61 -14.66
C GLY A 59 0.99 10.59 -13.91
N ILE A 60 1.17 10.48 -12.59
CA ILE A 60 0.43 9.61 -11.68
C ILE A 60 -0.45 10.47 -10.77
N GLU A 61 -1.70 10.06 -10.57
CA GLU A 61 -2.65 10.76 -9.71
C GLU A 61 -2.61 10.20 -8.28
N LEU A 62 -2.60 11.07 -7.26
CA LEU A 62 -2.75 10.69 -5.86
C LEU A 62 -4.17 11.02 -5.40
N LEU A 63 -4.92 10.00 -4.98
CA LEU A 63 -6.26 10.14 -4.42
C LEU A 63 -6.30 9.70 -2.95
N TYR A 64 -7.13 10.38 -2.17
CA TYR A 64 -7.43 9.99 -0.80
C TYR A 64 -8.85 9.45 -0.70
N THR A 65 -9.05 8.43 0.14
CA THR A 65 -10.39 7.95 0.46
C THR A 65 -11.22 9.03 1.18
N PRO A 66 -12.56 9.01 1.12
CA PRO A 66 -13.36 9.87 1.98
C PRO A 66 -13.13 9.54 3.45
N SER A 67 -13.24 10.53 4.33
CA SER A 67 -13.06 10.32 5.77
C SER A 67 -14.01 9.25 6.31
N TYR A 68 -13.50 8.38 7.20
CA TYR A 68 -14.24 7.26 7.78
C TYR A 68 -14.82 6.28 6.75
N SER A 69 -14.19 6.14 5.59
CA SER A 69 -14.60 5.18 4.54
C SER A 69 -13.58 4.06 4.33
N PRO A 70 -13.27 3.24 5.37
CA PRO A 70 -12.35 2.12 5.24
C PRO A 70 -12.88 1.03 4.29
N ASP A 71 -14.20 1.00 4.05
CA ASP A 71 -14.87 0.15 3.07
C ASP A 71 -14.46 0.45 1.62
N LEU A 72 -13.91 1.64 1.36
CA LEU A 72 -13.37 2.01 0.06
C LEU A 72 -11.87 1.73 -0.06
N ASN A 73 -11.20 1.24 0.99
CA ASN A 73 -9.76 1.01 0.98
C ASN A 73 -9.42 -0.48 0.88
N PRO A 74 -8.90 -0.96 -0.28
CA PRO A 74 -8.62 -2.39 -0.47
C PRO A 74 -7.54 -2.93 0.48
N VAL A 75 -6.68 -2.07 1.03
CA VAL A 75 -5.63 -2.49 1.99
C VAL A 75 -6.21 -3.08 3.28
N GLU A 76 -7.45 -2.72 3.64
CA GLU A 76 -8.11 -3.26 4.83
C GLU A 76 -8.36 -4.77 4.71
N PHE A 77 -8.65 -5.26 3.49
CA PHE A 77 -8.77 -6.69 3.22
C PHE A 77 -7.41 -7.39 3.32
N CYS A 78 -6.33 -6.78 2.81
CA CYS A 78 -4.97 -7.27 2.97
C CYS A 78 -4.61 -7.40 4.46
N PHE A 79 -4.85 -6.36 5.25
CA PHE A 79 -4.61 -6.39 6.69
C PHE A 79 -5.47 -7.43 7.42
N SER A 80 -6.72 -7.61 7.01
CA SER A 80 -7.59 -8.65 7.56
C SER A 80 -7.02 -10.05 7.34
N LYS A 81 -6.60 -10.36 6.10
CA LYS A 81 -5.97 -11.64 5.75
C LYS A 81 -4.66 -11.86 6.51
N ILE A 82 -3.78 -10.85 6.56
CA ILE A 82 -2.52 -10.91 7.31
C ILE A 82 -2.81 -11.20 8.78
N LYS A 83 -3.69 -10.41 9.43
CA LYS A 83 -4.09 -10.64 10.83
C LYS A 83 -4.66 -12.04 11.04
N GLY A 84 -5.40 -12.58 10.08
CA GLY A 84 -5.89 -13.96 10.10
C GLY A 84 -4.77 -15.00 10.18
N GLN A 85 -3.71 -14.86 9.37
CA GLN A 85 -2.53 -15.73 9.43
C GLN A 85 -1.79 -15.58 10.76
N LEU A 86 -1.57 -14.34 11.21
CA LEU A 86 -0.85 -14.04 12.46
C LEU A 86 -1.56 -14.61 13.69
N ASN A 87 -2.90 -14.57 13.73
CA ASN A 87 -3.68 -15.10 14.85
C ASN A 87 -4.02 -16.60 14.72
N GLY A 88 -3.67 -17.22 13.59
CA GLY A 88 -3.97 -18.61 13.28
C GLY A 88 -2.70 -19.43 13.08
N SER A 89 -2.43 -19.79 11.82
CA SER A 89 -1.33 -20.66 11.40
C SER A 89 0.05 -20.21 11.90
N LEU A 90 0.28 -18.89 11.97
CA LEU A 90 1.59 -18.32 12.30
C LEU A 90 1.73 -17.86 13.76
N GLN A 91 0.69 -18.02 14.58
CA GLN A 91 0.61 -17.47 15.95
C GLN A 91 1.83 -17.81 16.80
N ALA A 92 2.32 -19.04 16.73
CA ALA A 92 3.47 -19.50 17.52
C ALA A 92 4.78 -18.75 17.18
N LEU A 93 4.91 -18.22 15.97
CA LEU A 93 6.14 -17.57 15.47
C LEU A 93 6.12 -16.04 15.63
N VAL A 94 4.93 -15.44 15.84
CA VAL A 94 4.73 -13.98 15.96
C VAL A 94 5.69 -13.36 16.99
N HIS A 95 5.82 -14.00 18.15
CA HIS A 95 6.70 -13.52 19.24
C HIS A 95 8.19 -13.83 19.03
N THR A 96 8.52 -14.74 18.10
CA THR A 96 9.90 -15.09 17.79
C THR A 96 10.49 -14.14 16.75
N ASN A 97 9.78 -13.91 15.64
CA ASN A 97 10.26 -13.07 14.56
C ASN A 97 9.10 -12.45 13.77
N ILE A 98 8.52 -11.37 14.30
CA ILE A 98 7.38 -10.70 13.67
C ILE A 98 7.65 -10.25 12.23
N LYS A 99 8.88 -9.84 11.90
CA LYS A 99 9.22 -9.37 10.55
C LYS A 99 9.09 -10.49 9.52
N LEU A 100 9.69 -11.65 9.80
CA LEU A 100 9.61 -12.82 8.93
C LEU A 100 8.17 -13.30 8.80
N VAL A 101 7.42 -13.29 9.91
CA VAL A 101 6.04 -13.76 9.91
C VAL A 101 5.11 -12.82 9.13
N ILE A 102 5.33 -11.50 9.20
CA ILE A 102 4.60 -10.53 8.37
C ILE A 102 4.91 -10.76 6.88
N MET A 103 6.18 -10.98 6.51
CA MET A 103 6.55 -11.28 5.13
C MET A 103 5.83 -12.54 4.62
N GLU A 104 5.88 -13.63 5.38
CA GLU A 104 5.18 -14.87 5.05
C GLU A 104 3.66 -14.65 4.89
N ALA A 105 3.05 -13.86 5.79
CA ALA A 105 1.63 -13.56 5.73
C ALA A 105 1.26 -12.71 4.50
N VAL A 106 2.09 -11.74 4.12
CA VAL A 106 1.92 -10.93 2.90
C VAL A 106 2.01 -11.81 1.65
N ASP A 107 2.95 -12.77 1.61
CA ASP A 107 3.11 -13.71 0.50
C ASP A 107 1.90 -14.66 0.30
N THR A 108 1.00 -14.74 1.28
CA THR A 108 -0.27 -15.49 1.12
C THR A 108 -1.34 -14.73 0.35
N ILE A 109 -1.17 -13.45 0.06
CA ILE A 109 -2.12 -12.64 -0.71
C ILE A 109 -1.92 -12.96 -2.20
N SER A 110 -2.88 -13.67 -2.78
CA SER A 110 -2.85 -14.07 -4.18
C SER A 110 -3.40 -13.00 -5.12
N ILE A 111 -3.23 -13.21 -6.42
CA ILE A 111 -3.83 -12.36 -7.46
C ILE A 111 -5.36 -12.44 -7.38
N GLU A 112 -5.92 -13.61 -7.07
CA GLU A 112 -7.36 -13.82 -6.90
C GLU A 112 -7.91 -13.05 -5.69
N ASP A 113 -7.16 -13.01 -4.59
CA ASP A 113 -7.50 -12.17 -3.44
C ASP A 113 -7.53 -10.69 -3.84
N MET A 114 -6.47 -10.19 -4.48
CA MET A 114 -6.38 -8.78 -4.88
C MET A 114 -7.51 -8.38 -5.81
N LYS A 115 -7.85 -9.22 -6.81
CA LYS A 115 -9.03 -8.98 -7.67
C LYS A 115 -10.30 -8.86 -6.85
N GLY A 116 -10.55 -9.82 -5.96
CA GLY A 116 -11.72 -9.79 -5.08
C GLY A 116 -11.76 -8.57 -4.16
N TYR A 117 -10.61 -8.09 -3.68
CA TYR A 117 -10.53 -6.89 -2.84
C TYR A 117 -10.88 -5.64 -3.63
N TYR A 118 -10.34 -5.47 -4.84
CA TYR A 118 -10.68 -4.35 -5.72
C TYR A 118 -12.12 -4.39 -6.23
N GLU A 119 -12.70 -5.57 -6.46
CA GLU A 119 -14.13 -5.73 -6.74
C GLU A 119 -14.98 -5.31 -5.55
N ALA A 120 -14.62 -5.74 -4.34
CA ALA A 120 -15.34 -5.40 -3.12
C ALA A 120 -15.33 -3.90 -2.82
N THR A 121 -14.29 -3.17 -3.22
CA THR A 121 -14.19 -1.70 -3.10
C THR A 121 -14.69 -0.94 -4.33
N SER A 122 -15.30 -1.62 -5.31
CA SER A 122 -15.81 -1.01 -6.55
C SER A 122 -14.75 -0.33 -7.43
N TYR A 123 -13.49 -0.75 -7.31
CA TYR A 123 -12.38 -0.25 -8.14
C TYR A 123 -12.16 -1.12 -9.38
N LEU A 124 -12.61 -2.37 -9.33
CA LEU A 124 -12.65 -3.27 -10.46
C LEU A 124 -14.10 -3.68 -10.73
N PHE A 125 -14.52 -3.54 -11.99
CA PHE A 125 -15.79 -4.07 -12.49
C PHE A 125 -15.44 -5.14 -13.53
N VAL A 126 -15.74 -6.40 -13.21
CA VAL A 126 -15.53 -7.58 -14.08
C VAL A 126 -16.84 -8.21 -14.50
#